data_AF-A0AAC8QI71-F1
#
_entry.id   AF-A0AAC8QI71-F1
#
_cell.length_a   1.000
_cell.length_b   1.000
_cell.length_c   1.000
_cell.angle_alpha   90.00
_cell.angle_beta   90.00
_cell.angle_gamma   90.00
#
_symmetry.space_group_name_H-M   'P 1'
#
loop_
_entity.id
_entity.type
_entity.pdbx_description
1 polymer ?
#
loop_
_entity_poly.entity_id
_entity_poly.type
_entity_poly.pdbx_seq_one_letter_code
_entity_poly.pdbx_strand_id
1 'polypeptide(L)' 'MFLKDVETHEGTGPYSELIRRARGSGVPPSGLWHLLAFKPEMTEALTQFTQAAMRGPSPLPAGMRELIAAFTSRRNQCVF' A
#
# COMPACT_ATOMS: atom_id res chain seq x y z
N MET A 1 -2.60 3.25 -12.33
CA MET A 1 -3.66 4.21 -11.93
C MET A 1 -3.69 5.33 -12.96
N PHE A 2 -4.79 6.00 -13.26
CA PHE A 2 -4.77 7.06 -14.29
C PHE A 2 -4.34 8.43 -13.72
N LEU A 3 -3.28 8.44 -12.88
CA LEU A 3 -2.81 9.61 -12.14
C LEU A 3 -1.34 9.87 -12.46
N LYS A 4 -1.07 10.48 -13.61
CA LYS A 4 0.29 10.65 -14.14
C LYS A 4 1.26 11.28 -13.15
N ASP A 5 0.84 12.37 -12.50
CA ASP A 5 1.69 13.11 -11.56
C ASP A 5 2.08 12.28 -10.33
N VAL A 6 1.22 11.34 -9.92
CA VAL A 6 1.47 10.42 -8.81
C VAL A 6 2.40 9.28 -9.26
N GLU A 7 2.17 8.74 -10.46
CA GLU A 7 2.95 7.62 -11.00
C GLU A 7 4.38 8.01 -11.38
N THR A 8 4.57 9.23 -11.87
CA THR A 8 5.89 9.76 -12.25
C THR A 8 6.61 10.47 -11.11
N HIS A 9 5.99 10.60 -9.94
CA HIS A 9 6.62 11.24 -8.80
C HIS A 9 7.88 10.48 -8.36
N GLU A 10 9.00 11.21 -8.28
CA GLU A 10 10.25 10.70 -7.74
C GLU A 10 10.44 11.24 -6.32
N GLY A 11 10.06 10.41 -5.35
CA GLY A 11 10.21 10.72 -3.93
C GLY A 11 11.46 10.11 -3.31
N THR A 12 11.64 10.41 -2.03
CA THR A 12 12.57 9.69 -1.15
C THR A 12 11.78 8.70 -0.26
N GLY A 13 12.46 7.83 0.46
CA GLY A 13 11.81 6.88 1.39
C GLY A 13 11.56 5.47 0.85
N PRO A 14 10.99 4.59 1.67
CA PRO A 14 10.98 3.15 1.42
C PRO A 14 10.15 2.75 0.19
N TYR A 15 8.98 3.37 -0.02
CA TYR A 15 8.13 3.05 -1.17
C TYR A 15 8.72 3.54 -2.50
N SER A 16 9.39 4.69 -2.52
CA SER A 16 10.13 5.19 -3.67
C SER A 16 11.25 4.23 -4.09
N GLU A 17 11.94 3.63 -3.11
CA GLU A 17 12.96 2.60 -3.37
C GLU A 17 12.35 1.29 -3.89
N LEU A 18 11.22 0.84 -3.34
CA LEU A 18 10.49 -0.33 -3.86
C LEU A 18 10.05 -0.13 -5.31
N ILE A 19 9.54 1.06 -5.65
CA ILE A 19 9.18 1.43 -7.02
C ILE A 19 10.40 1.36 -7.95
N ARG A 20 11.55 1.93 -7.52
CA ARG A 20 12.80 1.90 -8.29
C ARG A 20 13.28 0.48 -8.55
N ARG A 21 13.25 -0.38 -7.52
CA ARG A 21 13.64 -1.80 -7.64
C ARG A 21 12.72 -2.58 -8.55
N ALA A 22 11.40 -2.39 -8.43
CA ALA A 22 10.44 -3.04 -9.31
C ALA A 22 10.68 -2.66 -10.78
N ARG A 23 10.83 -1.36 -11.06
CA ARG A 23 11.18 -0.85 -12.40
C ARG A 23 12.50 -1.44 -12.92
N GLY A 24 13.54 -1.46 -12.09
CA GLY A 24 14.85 -2.03 -12.45
C GLY A 24 14.81 -3.54 -12.72
N SER A 25 13.81 -4.24 -12.18
CA SER A 25 13.59 -5.68 -12.39
C SER A 25 12.59 -5.97 -13.52
N GLY A 26 12.09 -4.96 -14.22
CA GLY A 26 11.07 -5.10 -15.27
C GLY A 26 9.67 -5.45 -14.76
N VAL A 27 9.43 -5.36 -13.45
CA VAL A 27 8.12 -5.64 -12.83
C VAL A 27 7.37 -4.32 -12.64
N PRO A 28 6.10 -4.22 -13.03
CA PRO A 28 5.32 -3.01 -12.78
C PRO A 28 5.18 -2.78 -11.27
N PRO A 29 5.52 -1.59 -10.75
CA PRO A 29 5.32 -1.26 -9.35
C PRO A 29 3.84 -1.34 -8.95
N SER A 30 3.57 -1.65 -7.68
CA SER A 30 2.20 -1.60 -7.15
C SER A 30 1.65 -0.17 -7.24
N GLY A 31 0.39 -0.03 -7.66
CA GLY A 31 -0.31 1.25 -7.61
C GLY A 31 -0.36 1.82 -6.19
N LEU A 32 -0.53 0.99 -5.16
CA LEU A 32 -0.55 1.48 -3.78
C LEU A 32 0.77 2.15 -3.39
N TRP A 33 1.92 1.61 -3.83
CA TRP A 33 3.23 2.21 -3.51
C TRP A 33 3.38 3.62 -4.06
N HIS A 34 2.82 3.91 -5.25
CA HIS A 34 2.82 5.26 -5.80
C HIS A 34 2.06 6.25 -4.91
N LEU A 35 0.90 5.87 -4.36
CA LEU A 35 0.14 6.72 -3.44
C LEU A 35 0.91 6.99 -2.14
N LEU A 36 1.53 5.94 -1.58
CA LEU A 36 2.30 6.05 -0.33
C LEU A 36 3.58 6.89 -0.51
N ALA A 37 4.26 6.75 -1.65
CA ALA A 37 5.45 7.55 -1.98
C ALA A 37 5.12 9.03 -2.25
N PHE A 38 3.91 9.33 -2.76
CA PHE A 38 3.52 10.69 -3.14
C PHE A 38 3.21 11.61 -1.95
N LYS A 39 2.69 11.07 -0.84
CA LYS A 39 2.38 11.83 0.39
C LYS A 39 2.82 11.07 1.65
N PRO A 40 4.13 10.94 1.91
CA PRO A 40 4.63 10.17 3.05
C PRO A 40 4.12 10.70 4.39
N GLU A 41 4.04 12.02 4.57
CA GLU A 41 3.56 12.66 5.81
C GLU A 41 2.13 12.25 6.20
N MET A 42 1.28 11.94 5.22
CA MET A 42 -0.09 11.47 5.46
C MET A 42 -0.19 9.95 5.58
N THR A 43 0.75 9.22 4.97
CA THR A 43 0.60 7.78 4.74
C THR A 43 1.46 6.93 5.67
N GLU A 44 2.47 7.49 6.32
CA GLU A 44 3.31 6.77 7.27
C GLU A 44 2.47 6.20 8.43
N ALA A 45 1.72 7.05 9.14
CA ALA A 45 0.86 6.60 10.24
C ALA A 45 -0.18 5.55 9.78
N LEU A 46 -0.72 5.70 8.56
CA LEU A 46 -1.66 4.75 7.97
C LEU A 46 -1.02 3.37 7.74
N THR A 47 0.21 3.32 7.22
CA THR A 47 0.93 2.07 6.97
C THR A 47 1.31 1.37 8.28
N GLN A 48 1.75 2.13 9.28
CA GLN A 48 2.03 1.61 10.62
C GLN A 48 0.77 1.03 11.28
N PHE A 49 -0.35 1.76 11.21
CA PHE A 49 -1.64 1.28 11.69
C PHE A 49 -2.05 -0.01 10.99
N THR A 50 -1.97 -0.06 9.66
CA THR A 50 -2.35 -1.24 8.87
C THR A 50 -1.47 -2.45 9.24
N GLN A 51 -0.18 -2.25 9.39
CA GLN A 51 0.74 -3.32 9.81
C GLN A 51 0.40 -3.84 11.20
N ALA A 52 0.15 -2.95 12.16
CA ALA A 52 -0.26 -3.33 13.51
C ALA A 52 -1.61 -4.08 13.51
N ALA A 53 -2.59 -3.57 12.77
CA ALA A 53 -3.92 -4.17 12.68
C ALA A 53 -3.88 -5.56 12.02
N MET A 54 -3.12 -5.72 10.93
CA MET A 54 -3.11 -6.93 10.12
C MET A 54 -2.12 -7.99 10.58
N ARG A 55 -1.02 -7.59 11.24
CA ARG A 55 0.10 -8.49 11.60
C ARG A 55 0.50 -8.43 13.07
N GLY A 56 0.01 -7.46 13.85
CA GLY A 56 0.24 -7.40 15.30
C GLY A 56 -0.55 -8.45 16.10
N PRO A 57 -0.33 -8.51 17.43
CA PRO A 57 -1.07 -9.38 18.35
C PRO A 57 -2.58 -9.17 18.23
N SER A 58 -3.33 -10.27 18.14
CA SER A 58 -4.78 -10.23 17.97
C SER A 58 -5.39 -11.56 18.40
N PRO A 59 -6.62 -11.58 18.95
CA PRO A 59 -7.38 -12.81 19.12
C PRO A 59 -7.83 -13.41 17.78
N LEU A 60 -7.74 -12.65 16.69
CA LEU A 60 -8.11 -13.11 15.35
C LEU A 60 -6.88 -13.66 14.61
N PRO A 61 -6.99 -14.85 13.97
CA PRO A 61 -5.97 -15.34 13.06
C PRO A 61 -5.71 -14.34 11.92
N ALA A 62 -4.48 -14.32 11.38
CA ALA A 62 -4.12 -13.45 10.26
C ALA A 62 -5.08 -13.60 9.07
N GLY A 63 -5.41 -14.84 8.68
CA GLY A 63 -6.35 -15.10 7.58
C GLY A 63 -7.76 -14.54 7.82
N MET A 64 -8.24 -14.51 9.07
CA MET A 64 -9.55 -13.93 9.39
C MET A 64 -9.53 -12.41 9.21
N ARG A 65 -8.41 -11.75 9.55
CA ARG A 65 -8.23 -10.31 9.33
C ARG A 65 -8.19 -9.97 7.84
N GLU A 66 -7.49 -10.78 7.04
CA GLU A 66 -7.48 -10.63 5.57
C GLU A 66 -8.89 -10.83 4.99
N LEU A 67 -9.67 -11.80 5.49
CA LEU A 67 -11.06 -12.00 5.07
C LEU A 67 -11.94 -10.78 5.37
N ILE A 68 -11.81 -10.17 6.55
CA ILE A 68 -12.52 -8.94 6.91
C ILE A 68 -12.12 -7.78 5.98
N ALA A 69 -10.82 -7.61 5.74
CA ALA A 69 -10.29 -6.57 4.86
C ALA A 69 -10.80 -6.75 3.42
N ALA A 70 -10.75 -7.97 2.88
CA ALA A 70 -11.23 -8.27 1.53
C ALA A 70 -12.75 -8.06 1.40
N PHE A 71 -13.53 -8.52 2.39
CA PHE A 71 -14.99 -8.36 2.39
C PHE A 71 -15.40 -6.88 2.43
N THR A 72 -14.79 -6.09 3.32
CA THR A 72 -15.09 -4.66 3.43
C THR A 72 -14.61 -3.88 2.22
N SER A 73 -13.45 -4.22 1.66
CA SER A 73 -12.93 -3.63 0.42
C SER A 73 -13.86 -3.87 -0.76
N ARG A 74 -14.38 -5.10 -0.90
CA ARG A 74 -15.37 -5.43 -1.94
C ARG A 74 -16.66 -4.62 -1.77
N ARG A 75 -17.14 -4.45 -0.53
CA ARG A 75 -18.33 -3.63 -0.22
C ARG A 75 -18.11 -2.15 -0.53
N ASN A 76 -16.89 -1.66 -0.36
CA ASN A 76 -16.49 -0.29 -0.69
C ASN A 76 -16.04 -0.11 -2.15
N GLN A 77 -16.15 -1.15 -2.99
CA GLN A 77 -15.70 -1.12 -4.38
C GLN A 77 -14.23 -0.69 -4.53
N CYS A 78 -13.39 -1.01 -3.54
CA CYS A 78 -11.97 -0.78 -3.61
C CYS A 78 -11.33 -1.84 -4.53
N VAL A 79 -10.79 -1.40 -5.66
CA VAL A 79 -10.25 -2.26 -6.73
C VAL A 79 -8.72 -2.32 -6.77
N PHE A 80 -8.07 -1.74 -5.76
CA PHE A 80 -6.61 -1.77 -5.62
C PHE A 80 -6.07 -3.16 -5.28
#